data_AF-A0A8S2SMC0-F1
#
_entry.id   AF-A0A8S2SMC0-F1
#
_cell.length_a   1.000
_cell.length_b   1.000
_cell.length_c   1.000
_cell.angle_alpha   90.00
_cell.angle_beta   90.00
_cell.angle_gamma   90.00
#
_symmetry.space_group_name_H-M   'P 1'
#
loop_
_entity.id
_entity.type
_entity.pdbx_description
1 polymer ?
#
loop_
_entity_poly.entity_id
_entity_poly.type
_entity_poly.pdbx_seq_one_letter_code
_entity_poly.pdbx_strand_id
1 'polypeptide(L)' 'SVLFESLAPWDEEGKYTLDRIAIYYEDRREYELKTVSSDKTLLEVLQLPGYVVQLGMPSFIIMIPDSPFAKHYLKMHAEL' A
#
# COMPACT_ATOMS: atom_id res chain seq x y z
N SER A 1 1.50 -16.28 -2.20
CA SER A 1 1.09 -15.10 -3.01
C SER A 1 2.04 -15.02 -4.16
N VAL A 2 1.53 -14.97 -5.40
CA VAL A 2 2.32 -15.14 -6.63
C VAL A 2 3.12 -13.89 -7.02
N LEU A 3 2.70 -12.71 -6.56
CA LEU A 3 3.23 -11.42 -7.03
C LEU A 3 4.71 -11.18 -6.68
N PHE A 4 5.19 -11.77 -5.59
CA PHE A 4 6.56 -11.60 -5.07
C PHE A 4 7.34 -12.93 -5.03
N GLU A 5 6.94 -13.93 -5.83
CA GLU A 5 7.65 -15.22 -5.92
C GLU A 5 8.96 -15.11 -6.74
N SER A 6 9.02 -14.15 -7.66
CA SER A 6 10.21 -13.85 -8.46
C SER A 6 10.67 -12.42 -8.21
N LEU A 7 11.99 -12.22 -8.25
CA LEU A 7 12.58 -10.89 -8.18
C LEU A 7 12.07 -10.03 -9.33
N ALA A 8 11.44 -8.90 -9.01
CA ALA A 8 11.02 -7.94 -10.02
C ALA A 8 12.26 -7.27 -10.64
N PRO A 9 12.30 -7.02 -11.97
CA PRO A 9 13.49 -6.44 -12.62
C PRO A 9 13.90 -5.06 -12.10
N TRP A 10 12.96 -4.33 -11.49
CA TRP A 10 13.20 -3.01 -10.90
C TRP A 10 13.62 -3.05 -9.43
N ASP A 11 13.51 -4.20 -8.77
CA ASP A 11 13.90 -4.39 -7.37
C ASP A 11 15.35 -4.88 -7.30
N GLU A 12 16.30 -4.04 -7.71
CA GLU A 12 17.73 -4.39 -7.75
C GLU A 12 18.27 -4.83 -6.37
N GLU A 13 17.66 -4.34 -5.30
CA GLU A 13 18.03 -4.65 -3.91
C GLU A 13 17.26 -5.85 -3.31
N GLY A 14 16.31 -6.44 -4.04
CA GLY A 14 15.51 -7.58 -3.59
C GLY A 14 14.74 -7.33 -2.29
N LYS A 15 14.24 -6.11 -2.09
CA LYS A 15 13.60 -5.69 -0.84
C LYS A 15 12.10 -6.01 -0.79
N TYR A 16 11.45 -6.18 -1.95
CA TYR A 16 10.01 -6.41 -2.05
C TYR A 16 9.67 -7.88 -1.86
N THR A 17 9.75 -8.33 -0.61
CA THR A 17 9.31 -9.67 -0.17
C THR A 17 8.05 -9.56 0.68
N LEU A 18 7.26 -10.65 0.75
CA LEU A 18 5.97 -10.66 1.45
C LEU A 18 6.04 -10.24 2.91
N ASP A 19 7.15 -10.54 3.58
CA ASP A 19 7.42 -10.22 4.98
C ASP A 19 7.91 -8.79 5.21
N ARG A 20 8.27 -8.07 4.14
CA ARG A 20 8.89 -6.73 4.21
C ARG A 20 8.03 -5.62 3.63
N ILE A 21 7.02 -5.96 2.85
CA ILE A 21 6.11 -4.96 2.28
C ILE A 21 5.03 -4.54 3.28
N ALA A 22 4.59 -3.30 3.16
CA ALA A 22 3.35 -2.81 3.73
C ALA A 22 2.42 -2.38 2.59
N ILE A 23 1.12 -2.62 2.78
CA ILE A 23 0.06 -2.28 1.83
C ILE A 23 -0.71 -1.10 2.41
N TYR A 24 -1.04 -0.12 1.59
CA TYR A 24 -1.77 1.07 1.98
C TYR A 24 -2.96 1.31 1.04
N TYR A 25 -4.01 1.92 1.57
CA TYR A 25 -5.05 2.58 0.78
C TYR A 25 -5.07 4.08 1.05
N GLU A 26 -5.57 4.85 0.08
CA GLU A 26 -5.80 6.28 0.24
C GLU A 26 -7.16 6.49 0.92
N ASP A 27 -7.15 7.00 2.15
CA ASP A 27 -8.36 7.46 2.81
C ASP A 27 -8.71 8.86 2.28
N ARG A 28 -9.73 8.93 1.43
CA ARG A 28 -10.17 10.18 0.80
C ARG A 28 -10.96 11.09 1.75
N ARG A 29 -11.31 10.63 2.96
CA ARG A 29 -11.99 11.46 3.97
C ARG A 29 -10.97 12.25 4.78
N GLU A 30 -9.92 11.56 5.21
CA GLU A 30 -8.87 12.11 6.07
C GLU A 30 -7.62 12.56 5.28
N TYR A 31 -7.63 12.40 3.96
CA TYR A 31 -6.53 12.74 3.05
C TYR A 31 -5.18 12.11 3.41
N GLU A 32 -5.22 10.93 4.03
CA GLU A 32 -4.05 10.21 4.56
C GLU A 32 -3.94 8.78 4.02
N LEU A 33 -2.74 8.21 4.12
CA LEU A 33 -2.49 6.81 3.77
C LEU A 33 -2.69 5.91 4.98
N LYS A 34 -3.58 4.92 4.87
CA LYS A 34 -3.87 3.95 5.92
C LYS A 34 -3.36 2.57 5.55
N THR A 35 -2.74 1.90 6.52
CA THR A 35 -2.24 0.54 6.33
C THR A 35 -3.40 -0.46 6.19
N VAL A 36 -3.20 -1.44 5.32
CA VAL A 36 -4.09 -2.58 5.11
C VAL A 36 -3.41 -3.81 5.70
N SER A 37 -4.11 -4.50 6.59
CA SER A 37 -3.64 -5.77 7.12
C SER A 37 -3.82 -6.88 6.09
N SER A 38 -2.82 -7.77 5.97
CA SER A 38 -2.79 -8.83 4.95
C SER A 38 -3.75 -10.00 5.22
N ASP A 39 -4.36 -10.03 6.40
CA ASP A 39 -5.41 -10.99 6.77
C ASP A 39 -6.81 -10.57 6.30
N LYS A 40 -6.99 -9.32 5.84
CA LYS A 40 -8.26 -8.83 5.30
C LYS A 40 -8.50 -9.32 3.87
N THR A 41 -9.73 -9.68 3.59
CA THR A 41 -10.21 -9.90 2.22
C THR A 41 -10.35 -8.58 1.46
N LEU A 42 -10.33 -8.65 0.13
CA LEU A 42 -10.54 -7.46 -0.70
C LEU A 42 -11.87 -6.76 -0.36
N LEU A 43 -12.96 -7.50 -0.20
CA LEU A 43 -14.28 -6.92 0.12
C LEU A 43 -14.25 -6.12 1.42
N GLU A 44 -13.62 -6.66 2.48
CA GLU A 44 -13.49 -5.94 3.77
C GLU A 44 -12.71 -4.65 3.62
N VAL A 45 -11.69 -4.63 2.76
CA VAL A 45 -10.88 -3.43 2.50
C VAL A 45 -11.66 -2.39 1.70
N LEU A 46 -12.43 -2.81 0.69
CA LEU A 46 -13.27 -1.91 -0.11
C LEU A 46 -14.42 -1.27 0.69
N GLN A 47 -14.78 -1.85 1.84
CA GLN A 47 -15.78 -1.34 2.76
C GLN A 47 -15.20 -0.43 3.86
N LEU A 48 -13.88 -0.21 3.89
CA LEU A 48 -13.26 0.66 4.88
C LEU A 48 -13.68 2.12 4.70
N PRO A 49 -13.78 2.89 5.81
CA PRO A 49 -14.00 4.33 5.74
C PRO A 49 -12.99 5.00 4.80
N GLY A 50 -13.54 5.82 3.90
CA GLY A 50 -12.75 6.66 2.98
C GLY A 50 -12.10 5.93 1.81
N TYR A 51 -12.23 4.60 1.72
CA TYR A 51 -11.85 3.88 0.51
C TYR A 51 -12.81 4.26 -0.63
N VAL A 52 -12.25 4.62 -1.79
CA VAL A 52 -13.02 4.95 -3.00
C VAL A 52 -12.51 4.15 -4.17
N VAL A 53 -13.38 3.34 -4.77
CA VAL A 53 -13.09 2.66 -6.05
C VAL A 53 -13.16 3.69 -7.17
N GLN A 54 -12.05 3.94 -7.85
CA GLN A 54 -11.96 4.95 -8.90
C GLN A 54 -12.11 4.29 -10.27
N LEU A 55 -13.07 4.75 -11.07
CA LEU A 55 -13.33 4.23 -12.42
C LEU A 55 -13.53 2.70 -12.46
N GLY A 56 -14.12 2.13 -11.40
CA GLY A 56 -14.31 0.69 -11.26
C GLY A 56 -13.05 -0.10 -10.89
N MET A 57 -11.93 0.58 -10.62
CA MET A 57 -10.64 -0.02 -10.30
C MET A 57 -10.27 0.23 -8.83
N PRO A 58 -10.14 -0.81 -7.99
CA PRO A 58 -9.56 -0.66 -6.66
C PRO A 58 -8.04 -0.46 -6.79
N SER A 59 -7.48 0.43 -5.97
CA SER A 59 -6.05 0.74 -5.95
C SER A 59 -5.44 0.54 -4.57
N PHE A 60 -4.17 0.16 -4.57
CA PHE A 60 -3.36 -0.03 -3.38
C PHE A 60 -1.96 0.49 -3.66
N ILE A 61 -1.31 0.98 -2.61
CA ILE A 61 0.10 1.40 -2.66
C ILE A 61 0.90 0.36 -1.86
N ILE A 62 1.96 -0.16 -2.45
CA ILE A 62 2.86 -1.12 -1.81
C ILE A 62 4.22 -0.47 -1.66
N MET A 63 4.76 -0.46 -0.44
CA MET A 63 6.07 0.13 -0.13
C MET A 63 6.81 -0.71 0.90
N ILE A 64 8.12 -0.50 1.00
CA ILE A 64 8.93 -0.95 2.14
C ILE A 64 8.84 0.12 3.24
N PRO A 65 8.16 -0.13 4.38
CA PRO A 65 7.79 0.89 5.35
C PRO A 65 9.00 1.66 5.93
N ASP A 66 10.16 1.00 6.05
CA ASP A 66 11.38 1.62 6.58
C ASP A 66 12.29 2.26 5.52
N SER A 67 11.92 2.18 4.24
CA SER A 67 12.71 2.76 3.16
C SER A 67 12.72 4.30 3.22
N PRO A 68 13.79 4.96 2.75
CA PRO A 68 13.82 6.41 2.61
C PRO A 68 12.62 6.95 1.82
N PHE A 69 12.22 6.23 0.78
CA PHE A 69 11.05 6.56 -0.02
C PHE A 69 9.76 6.54 0.80
N ALA A 70 9.46 5.44 1.50
CA ALA A 70 8.21 5.34 2.28
C ALA A 70 8.15 6.40 3.39
N LYS A 71 9.25 6.65 4.10
CA LYS A 71 9.31 7.70 5.13
C LYS A 71 9.03 9.09 4.56
N HIS A 72 9.61 9.41 3.42
CA HIS A 72 9.38 10.68 2.74
C HIS A 72 7.93 10.78 2.21
N TYR A 73 7.45 9.74 1.55
CA TYR A 73 6.12 9.68 0.95
C TYR A 73 5.02 9.78 2.01
N LEU A 74 5.11 9.00 3.09
CA LEU A 74 4.16 9.06 4.21
C LEU A 74 4.14 10.43 4.89
N LYS A 75 5.30 11.10 5.03
CA LYS A 75 5.34 12.46 5.58
C LYS A 75 4.59 13.45 4.70
N MET A 76 4.76 13.41 3.38
CA MET A 76 4.05 14.31 2.46
C MET A 76 2.53 14.10 2.46
N HIS A 77 2.08 12.88 2.75
CA HIS A 77 0.68 12.48 2.75
C HIS A 77 0.05 12.37 4.15
N ALA A 78 0.77 12.79 5.20
CA ALA A 78 0.25 12.91 6.57
C ALA A 78 0.06 14.38 7.01
N GLU A 79 0.47 15.34 6.18
CA GLU A 79 0.41 16.79 6.46
C GLU A 79 -0.66 17.53 5.62
N LEU A 80 -1.67 16.81 5.09
CA LEU A 80 -2.84 17.40 4.41
C LEU A 80 -4.01 17.64 5.36
#